data_AF-A0A258SG14-F1
#
_entry.id   AF-A0A258SG14-F1
#
_cell.length_a   1.000
_cell.length_b   1.000
_cell.length_c   1.000
_cell.angle_alpha   90.00
_cell.angle_beta   90.00
_cell.angle_gamma   90.00
#
_symmetry.space_group_name_H-M   'P 1'
#
loop_
_entity.id
_entity.type
_entity.pdbx_description
1 polymer ?
#
loop_
_entity_poly.entity_id
_entity_poly.type
_entity_poly.pdbx_seq_one_letter_code
_entity_poly.pdbx_strand_id
1 'polypeptide(L)'
;MKQKLLTTLLLATLPLGAHAANWLQLQGNEAPDTGYYKIWGFLQPTYTYVDADPVEGLLGGAAAFNGQLSVPNRVGPDLDDNDELQFNRARIGVRGNIIPGKINYFALVEAGQNGITSQRDLMVTDASVTFNYIPGARIRAGLFKLPTSEEALVAVHVAYPYVYYSNAATN
;
A
#
# COMPACT_ATOMS: atom_id res chain seq x y z
N MET A 1 9.54 -20.29 -48.18
CA MET A 1 8.65 -20.36 -47.00
C MET A 1 9.39 -20.43 -45.67
N LYS A 2 10.41 -21.29 -45.51
CA LYS A 2 11.15 -21.46 -44.24
C LYS A 2 11.82 -20.18 -43.70
N GLN A 3 12.41 -19.35 -44.56
CA GLN A 3 13.02 -18.08 -44.14
C GLN A 3 12.00 -17.06 -43.61
N LYS A 4 10.82 -16.95 -44.26
CA LYS A 4 9.75 -16.06 -43.78
C LYS A 4 9.22 -16.50 -42.41
N LEU A 5 9.10 -17.81 -42.16
CA LEU A 5 8.69 -18.36 -40.87
C LEU A 5 9.73 -18.07 -39.76
N LEU A 6 11.02 -18.18 -40.09
CA LEU A 6 12.11 -17.93 -39.15
C LEU A 6 12.21 -16.44 -38.77
N THR A 7 11.98 -15.53 -39.73
CA THR A 7 11.97 -14.08 -39.48
C THR A 7 10.77 -13.67 -38.61
N THR A 8 9.57 -14.22 -38.86
CA THR A 8 8.39 -13.93 -38.02
C THR A 8 8.58 -14.40 -36.58
N LEU A 9 9.23 -15.56 -36.37
CA LEU A 9 9.51 -16.07 -35.02
C LEU A 9 10.53 -15.19 -34.26
N LEU A 10 11.53 -14.64 -34.95
CA LEU A 10 12.55 -13.76 -34.37
C LEU A 10 12.01 -12.38 -33.94
N LEU A 11 11.04 -11.85 -34.69
CA LEU A 11 10.34 -10.60 -34.32
C LEU A 11 9.38 -10.78 -33.14
N ALA A 12 8.82 -11.99 -32.96
CA ALA A 12 7.95 -12.30 -31.82
C ALA A 12 8.71 -12.45 -30.48
N THR A 13 10.04 -12.61 -30.52
CA THR A 13 10.90 -12.71 -29.34
C THR A 13 11.61 -11.40 -28.99
N LEU A 14 11.26 -10.28 -29.64
CA LEU A 14 11.77 -8.98 -29.21
C LEU A 14 11.29 -8.73 -27.78
N PRO A 15 12.20 -8.46 -26.82
CA PRO A 15 11.79 -8.16 -25.45
C PRO A 15 10.92 -6.92 -25.50
N LEU A 16 9.65 -7.08 -25.10
CA LEU A 16 8.80 -5.93 -24.79
C LEU A 16 9.55 -5.11 -23.73
N GLY A 17 9.65 -3.79 -23.96
CA GLY A 17 10.39 -2.92 -23.06
C GLY A 17 9.93 -3.12 -21.62
N ALA A 18 10.86 -3.46 -20.72
CA ALA A 18 10.60 -3.47 -19.30
C ALA A 18 10.40 -2.01 -18.85
N HIS A 19 9.14 -1.61 -18.67
CA HIS A 19 8.83 -0.29 -18.14
C HIS A 19 9.01 -0.29 -16.63
N ALA A 20 10.09 0.34 -16.15
CA ALA A 20 10.26 0.63 -14.74
C ALA A 20 9.52 1.92 -14.38
N ALA A 21 8.67 1.87 -13.35
CA ALA A 21 8.10 3.06 -12.76
C ALA A 21 9.10 3.64 -11.75
N ASN A 22 9.39 4.94 -11.83
CA ASN A 22 10.07 5.67 -10.78
C ASN A 22 9.01 6.07 -9.74
N TRP A 23 8.84 5.28 -8.67
CA TRP A 23 7.79 5.51 -7.69
C TRP A 23 8.03 6.76 -6.87
N LEU A 24 9.30 7.11 -6.65
CA LEU A 24 9.67 8.36 -6.00
C LEU A 24 9.14 9.58 -6.78
N GLN A 25 9.28 9.59 -8.09
CA GLN A 25 8.74 10.63 -8.96
C GLN A 25 7.21 10.54 -9.06
N LEU A 26 6.65 9.34 -9.16
CA LEU A 26 5.21 9.14 -9.33
C LEU A 26 4.40 9.60 -8.10
N GLN A 27 4.92 9.42 -6.89
CA GLN A 27 4.23 9.85 -5.68
C GLN A 27 4.36 11.36 -5.41
N GLY A 28 5.47 11.97 -5.83
CA GLY A 28 5.84 13.33 -5.42
C GLY A 28 5.81 14.39 -6.51
N ASN A 29 5.48 14.03 -7.75
CA ASN A 29 5.52 14.98 -8.86
C ASN A 29 4.33 14.85 -9.81
N GLU A 30 3.90 15.99 -10.33
CA GLU A 30 2.90 16.11 -11.40
C GLU A 30 3.56 16.56 -12.71
N ALA A 31 3.00 16.14 -13.84
CA ALA A 31 3.34 16.72 -15.13
C ALA A 31 2.63 18.09 -15.28
N PRO A 32 3.16 19.03 -16.08
CA PRO A 32 2.56 20.37 -16.23
C PRO A 32 1.12 20.35 -16.74
N ASP A 33 0.74 19.32 -17.49
CA ASP A 33 -0.57 19.12 -18.10
C ASP A 33 -1.57 18.35 -17.22
N THR A 34 -1.18 17.95 -16.00
CA THR A 34 -2.07 17.17 -15.10
C THR A 34 -3.28 17.98 -14.58
N GLY A 35 -3.29 19.31 -14.77
CA GLY A 35 -4.34 20.20 -14.29
C GLY A 35 -4.19 20.56 -12.81
N TYR A 36 -5.20 21.23 -12.25
CA TYR A 36 -5.19 21.75 -10.87
C TYR A 36 -5.64 20.73 -9.83
N TYR A 37 -6.47 19.76 -10.22
CA TYR A 37 -7.05 18.78 -9.33
C TYR A 37 -7.27 17.44 -10.04
N LYS A 38 -6.80 16.38 -9.40
CA LYS A 38 -7.04 14.99 -9.73
C LYS A 38 -7.43 14.28 -8.44
N ILE A 39 -8.70 13.95 -8.32
CA ILE A 39 -9.25 13.21 -7.19
C ILE A 39 -9.19 11.72 -7.52
N TRP A 40 -8.81 10.92 -6.54
CA TRP A 40 -8.80 9.46 -6.65
C TRP A 40 -9.10 8.82 -5.30
N GLY A 41 -9.46 7.54 -5.32
CA GLY A 41 -9.68 6.78 -4.10
C GLY A 41 -9.50 5.30 -4.32
N PHE A 42 -9.45 4.55 -3.22
CA PHE A 42 -9.27 3.11 -3.20
C PHE A 42 -9.96 2.52 -1.98
N LEU A 43 -10.78 1.49 -2.20
CA LEU A 43 -11.42 0.70 -1.15
C LEU A 43 -10.93 -0.74 -1.24
N GLN A 44 -10.63 -1.33 -0.09
CA GLN A 44 -10.19 -2.72 0.03
C GLN A 44 -11.07 -3.44 1.06
N PRO A 45 -12.26 -3.92 0.66
CA PRO A 45 -13.03 -4.82 1.51
C PRO A 45 -12.24 -6.12 1.68
N THR A 46 -12.23 -6.66 2.90
CA THR A 46 -11.49 -7.88 3.23
C THR A 46 -12.29 -8.65 4.27
N TYR A 47 -12.44 -9.95 4.04
CA TYR A 47 -12.86 -10.90 5.06
C TYR A 47 -11.65 -11.75 5.43
N THR A 48 -11.34 -11.81 6.71
CA THR A 48 -10.26 -12.64 7.25
C THR A 48 -10.86 -13.63 8.24
N TYR A 49 -10.44 -14.88 8.14
CA TYR A 49 -10.73 -15.93 9.12
C TYR A 49 -9.41 -16.61 9.45
N VAL A 50 -9.08 -16.69 10.73
CA VAL A 50 -7.91 -17.39 11.26
C VAL A 50 -8.39 -18.66 11.92
N ASP A 51 -8.03 -19.79 11.31
CA ASP A 51 -8.28 -21.12 11.88
C ASP A 51 -7.31 -21.36 13.03
N ALA A 52 -7.79 -21.26 14.26
CA ALA A 52 -6.95 -21.33 15.45
C ALA A 52 -7.73 -21.76 16.68
N ASP A 53 -7.10 -22.59 17.51
CA ASP A 53 -7.66 -22.99 18.79
C ASP A 53 -7.28 -22.01 19.91
N PRO A 54 -8.12 -21.87 20.95
CA PRO A 54 -7.72 -21.20 22.18
C PRO A 54 -6.49 -21.87 22.81
N VAL A 55 -5.67 -21.08 23.48
CA VAL A 55 -4.51 -21.60 24.20
C VAL A 55 -4.99 -22.42 25.41
N GLU A 56 -4.41 -23.60 25.62
CA GLU A 56 -4.72 -24.49 26.73
C GLU A 56 -3.43 -25.01 27.41
N GLY A 57 -3.56 -25.59 28.61
CA GLY A 57 -2.45 -26.23 29.31
C GLY A 57 -1.43 -25.28 29.95
N LEU A 58 -1.69 -23.97 29.98
CA LEU A 58 -0.82 -23.01 30.67
C LEU A 58 -0.92 -23.19 32.19
N LEU A 59 0.23 -23.12 32.87
CA LEU A 59 0.36 -23.30 34.32
C LEU A 59 0.86 -22.02 35.02
N GLY A 60 0.69 -21.96 36.34
CA GLY A 60 1.16 -20.84 37.15
C GLY A 60 0.48 -19.51 36.80
N GLY A 61 1.23 -18.40 36.79
CA GLY A 61 0.70 -17.08 36.46
C GLY A 61 0.16 -16.94 35.04
N ALA A 62 0.52 -17.85 34.13
CA ALA A 62 0.03 -17.88 32.75
C ALA A 62 -1.31 -18.62 32.60
N ALA A 63 -1.78 -19.34 33.62
CA ALA A 63 -3.04 -20.10 33.55
C ALA A 63 -4.28 -19.23 33.28
N ALA A 64 -4.20 -17.92 33.56
CA ALA A 64 -5.25 -16.95 33.29
C ALA A 64 -5.52 -16.72 31.79
N PHE A 65 -4.60 -17.12 30.91
CA PHE A 65 -4.74 -17.01 29.45
C PHE A 65 -5.30 -18.27 28.81
N ASN A 66 -5.58 -19.33 29.58
CA ASN A 66 -6.25 -20.53 29.05
C ASN A 66 -7.67 -20.18 28.56
N GLY A 67 -8.08 -20.75 27.43
CA GLY A 67 -9.36 -20.47 26.79
C GLY A 67 -9.41 -19.17 25.99
N GLN A 68 -8.28 -18.46 25.85
CA GLN A 68 -8.16 -17.26 25.01
C GLN A 68 -7.38 -17.57 23.74
N LEU A 69 -7.75 -16.93 22.63
CA LEU A 69 -6.94 -16.93 21.41
C LEU A 69 -5.64 -16.16 21.63
N SER A 70 -4.54 -16.72 21.14
CA SER A 70 -3.26 -16.02 21.10
C SER A 70 -3.35 -14.77 20.22
N VAL A 71 -2.62 -13.71 20.56
CA VAL A 71 -2.65 -12.44 19.81
C VAL A 71 -2.36 -12.61 18.30
N PRO A 72 -1.39 -13.45 17.88
CA PRO A 72 -1.16 -13.69 16.44
C PRO A 72 -2.32 -14.38 15.71
N ASN A 73 -3.23 -15.03 16.44
CA ASN A 73 -4.39 -15.71 15.89
C ASN A 73 -5.64 -14.82 15.81
N ARG A 74 -5.50 -13.52 16.04
CA ARG A 74 -6.58 -12.53 15.97
C ARG A 74 -6.40 -11.60 14.79
N VAL A 75 -7.51 -11.08 14.28
CA VAL A 75 -7.54 -10.16 13.15
C VAL A 75 -7.25 -8.75 13.66
N GLY A 76 -6.27 -8.08 13.05
CA GLY A 76 -5.94 -6.69 13.37
C GLY A 76 -6.89 -5.70 12.68
N PRO A 77 -6.94 -4.43 13.13
CA PRO A 77 -6.03 -3.82 14.08
C PRO A 77 -6.43 -3.99 15.56
N ASP A 78 -7.70 -4.26 15.85
CA ASP A 78 -8.23 -4.26 17.23
C ASP A 78 -7.89 -5.54 18.00
N LEU A 79 -7.67 -6.66 17.29
CA LEU A 79 -7.24 -7.95 17.87
C LEU A 79 -8.25 -8.51 18.87
N ASP A 80 -9.55 -8.36 18.57
CA ASP A 80 -10.64 -8.87 19.39
C ASP A 80 -11.08 -10.27 18.93
N ASP A 81 -11.27 -10.46 17.62
CA ASP A 81 -11.82 -11.68 17.02
C ASP A 81 -10.82 -12.42 16.11
N ASN A 82 -11.05 -13.70 15.82
CA ASN A 82 -10.30 -14.46 14.79
C ASN A 82 -10.96 -14.41 13.41
N ASP A 83 -12.13 -13.79 13.28
CA ASP A 83 -12.76 -13.51 12.00
C ASP A 83 -13.36 -12.11 11.94
N GLU A 84 -13.22 -11.45 10.79
CA GLU A 84 -13.75 -10.10 10.62
C GLU A 84 -14.01 -9.76 9.15
N LEU A 85 -15.13 -9.07 8.89
CA LEU A 85 -15.39 -8.36 7.65
C LEU A 85 -15.13 -6.86 7.85
N GLN A 86 -14.09 -6.34 7.19
CA GLN A 86 -13.65 -4.95 7.36
C GLN A 86 -13.12 -4.35 6.06
N PHE A 87 -13.00 -3.02 6.02
CA PHE A 87 -12.23 -2.34 4.99
C PHE A 87 -10.80 -2.19 5.46
N ASN A 88 -9.88 -3.05 5.02
CA ASN A 88 -8.46 -2.94 5.39
C ASN A 88 -7.86 -1.60 4.92
N ARG A 89 -8.33 -1.06 3.79
CA ARG A 89 -7.99 0.29 3.30
C ARG A 89 -9.23 1.00 2.78
N ALA A 90 -9.38 2.26 3.14
CA ALA A 90 -10.34 3.18 2.57
C ALA A 90 -9.67 4.54 2.41
N ARG A 91 -9.22 4.84 1.19
CA ARG A 91 -8.42 6.02 0.86
C ARG A 91 -9.14 6.96 -0.07
N ILE A 92 -8.99 8.26 0.18
CA ILE A 92 -9.32 9.31 -0.77
C ILE A 92 -8.21 10.35 -0.80
N GLY A 93 -7.80 10.72 -1.99
CA GLY A 93 -6.70 11.64 -2.22
C GLY A 93 -6.99 12.63 -3.32
N VAL A 94 -6.24 13.73 -3.27
CA VAL A 94 -6.23 14.77 -4.29
C VAL A 94 -4.80 15.20 -4.56
N ARG A 95 -4.47 15.39 -5.83
CA ARG A 95 -3.18 15.92 -6.29
C ARG A 95 -3.38 16.84 -7.48
N GLY A 96 -2.39 17.66 -7.77
CA GLY A 96 -2.41 18.51 -8.95
C GLY A 96 -1.35 19.61 -8.91
N ASN A 97 -1.35 20.46 -9.93
CA ASN A 97 -0.47 21.62 -9.99
C ASN A 97 -1.13 22.84 -9.34
N ILE A 98 -0.38 23.56 -8.52
CA ILE A 98 -0.71 24.94 -8.12
C ILE A 98 -0.22 25.89 -9.21
N ILE A 99 1.03 25.70 -9.63
CA ILE A 99 1.63 26.40 -10.78
C ILE A 99 2.15 25.31 -11.74
N PRO A 100 1.56 25.14 -12.93
CA PRO A 100 1.94 24.12 -13.88
C PRO A 100 3.46 24.00 -14.10
N GLY A 101 4.00 22.81 -13.83
CA GLY A 101 5.43 22.51 -14.00
C GLY A 101 6.37 23.13 -12.97
N LYS A 102 5.86 23.89 -11.99
CA LYS A 102 6.68 24.55 -10.95
C LYS A 102 6.30 24.12 -9.55
N ILE A 103 5.01 24.13 -9.21
CA ILE A 103 4.52 23.78 -7.87
C ILE A 103 3.38 22.79 -8.02
N ASN A 104 3.49 21.64 -7.37
CA ASN A 104 2.42 20.66 -7.26
C ASN A 104 2.20 20.23 -5.80
N TYR A 105 1.06 19.60 -5.54
CA TYR A 105 0.65 19.16 -4.21
C TYR A 105 0.07 17.76 -4.24
N PHE A 106 0.08 17.11 -3.08
CA PHE A 106 -0.59 15.84 -2.84
C PHE A 106 -1.11 15.76 -1.41
N ALA A 107 -2.38 15.39 -1.26
CA ALA A 107 -3.04 15.12 0.01
C ALA A 107 -3.78 13.77 -0.06
N LEU A 108 -3.73 13.00 1.03
CA LEU A 108 -4.34 11.69 1.14
C LEU A 108 -4.78 11.43 2.59
N VAL A 109 -5.99 10.90 2.74
CA VAL A 109 -6.51 10.40 4.01
C VAL A 109 -6.86 8.91 3.91
N GLU A 110 -6.78 8.22 5.04
CA GLU A 110 -7.05 6.79 5.23
C GLU A 110 -8.05 6.61 6.37
N ALA A 111 -9.09 5.81 6.12
CA ALA A 111 -10.12 5.44 7.09
C ALA A 111 -10.38 3.92 7.16
N GLY A 112 -9.54 3.10 6.52
CA GLY A 112 -9.63 1.64 6.65
C GLY A 112 -9.14 1.18 8.02
N GLN A 113 -9.47 -0.03 8.42
CA GLN A 113 -9.00 -0.70 9.63
C GLN A 113 -7.62 -1.34 9.38
N ASN A 114 -6.55 -0.71 9.87
CA ASN A 114 -5.18 -1.19 9.69
C ASN A 114 -4.20 -0.48 10.65
N GLY A 115 -2.91 -0.83 10.60
CA GLY A 115 -1.90 -0.25 11.47
C GLY A 115 -1.67 1.28 11.37
N ILE A 116 -2.20 1.98 10.35
CA ILE A 116 -2.15 3.45 10.25
C ILE A 116 -3.22 4.07 11.17
N THR A 117 -4.39 3.45 11.22
CA THR A 117 -5.61 3.94 11.89
C THR A 117 -5.88 3.24 13.23
N SER A 118 -4.96 2.42 13.72
CA SER A 118 -5.12 1.67 14.98
C SER A 118 -5.34 2.53 16.23
N GLN A 119 -5.06 3.83 16.16
CA GLN A 119 -5.33 4.79 17.25
C GLN A 119 -6.40 5.82 16.91
N ARG A 120 -6.81 5.92 15.64
CA ARG A 120 -7.73 6.94 15.12
C ARG A 120 -8.41 6.43 13.86
N ASP A 121 -9.73 6.57 13.80
CA ASP A 121 -10.55 6.13 12.66
C ASP A 121 -10.20 6.80 11.33
N LEU A 122 -9.59 8.00 11.37
CA LEU A 122 -9.20 8.76 10.19
C LEU A 122 -7.80 9.34 10.38
N MET A 123 -6.95 9.12 9.37
CA MET A 123 -5.56 9.55 9.39
C MET A 123 -5.17 10.24 8.09
N VAL A 124 -4.47 11.38 8.21
CA VAL A 124 -3.79 12.02 7.06
C VAL A 124 -2.48 11.27 6.85
N THR A 125 -2.31 10.63 5.69
CA THR A 125 -1.09 9.88 5.37
C THR A 125 -0.12 10.68 4.53
N ASP A 126 -0.63 11.60 3.72
CA ASP A 126 0.17 12.48 2.87
C ASP A 126 -0.46 13.88 2.85
N ALA A 127 0.38 14.90 2.99
CA ALA A 127 0.03 16.31 2.89
C ALA A 127 1.30 17.09 2.55
N SER A 128 1.59 17.24 1.25
CA SER A 128 2.89 17.73 0.79
C SER A 128 2.78 18.64 -0.44
N VAL A 129 3.80 19.48 -0.59
CA VAL A 129 4.01 20.37 -1.74
C VAL A 129 5.40 20.12 -2.32
N THR A 130 5.51 20.09 -3.64
CA THR A 130 6.78 19.92 -4.36
C THR A 130 7.08 21.13 -5.23
N PHE A 131 8.29 21.66 -5.09
CA PHE A 131 8.85 22.77 -5.85
C PHE A 131 9.86 22.25 -6.88
N ASN A 132 9.64 22.60 -8.15
CA ASN A 132 10.36 22.09 -9.32
C ASN A 132 11.10 23.20 -10.08
N TYR A 133 11.71 24.15 -9.37
CA TYR A 133 12.41 25.28 -9.98
C TYR A 133 13.83 24.93 -10.48
N ILE A 134 14.41 23.85 -9.98
CA ILE A 134 15.79 23.45 -10.29
C ILE A 134 15.73 22.34 -11.35
N PRO A 135 16.37 22.51 -12.52
CA PRO A 135 16.46 21.44 -13.51
C PRO A 135 17.04 20.16 -12.90
N GLY A 136 16.28 19.07 -12.98
CA GLY A 136 16.71 17.75 -12.46
C GLY A 136 16.54 17.55 -10.95
N ALA A 137 16.21 18.59 -10.17
CA ALA A 137 16.03 18.47 -8.72
C ALA A 137 14.63 18.94 -8.28
N ARG A 138 14.11 18.30 -7.24
CA ARG A 138 12.79 18.58 -6.68
C ARG A 138 12.88 18.71 -5.18
N ILE A 139 12.26 19.76 -4.64
CA ILE A 139 12.21 19.99 -3.19
C ILE A 139 10.79 19.71 -2.75
N ARG A 140 10.60 18.67 -1.94
CA ARG A 140 9.28 18.30 -1.39
C ARG A 140 9.25 18.56 0.10
N ALA A 141 8.19 19.23 0.56
CA ALA A 141 7.99 19.57 1.96
C ALA A 141 6.59 19.16 2.42
N GLY A 142 6.46 18.77 3.69
CA GLY A 142 5.21 18.34 4.32
C GLY A 142 5.26 16.90 4.83
N LEU A 143 4.09 16.28 4.94
CA LEU A 143 3.93 14.89 5.31
C LEU A 143 3.91 14.01 4.06
N PHE A 144 4.83 13.07 3.96
CA PHE A 144 4.90 12.09 2.88
C PHE A 144 5.82 10.93 3.28
N LYS A 145 5.74 9.81 2.56
CA LYS A 145 6.63 8.66 2.78
C LYS A 145 8.09 9.04 2.55
N LEU A 146 8.97 8.59 3.43
CA LEU A 146 10.41 8.80 3.28
C LEU A 146 10.91 8.20 1.96
N PRO A 147 11.77 8.92 1.20
CA PRO A 147 12.28 8.47 -0.08
C PRO A 147 13.38 7.41 0.13
N THR A 148 12.95 6.20 0.50
CA THR A 148 13.83 5.06 0.78
C THR A 148 13.85 4.12 -0.42
N SER A 149 13.73 2.80 -0.22
CA SER A 149 13.71 1.83 -1.32
C SER A 149 12.50 2.04 -2.23
N GLU A 150 12.68 1.88 -3.54
CA GLU A 150 11.59 1.90 -4.53
C GLU A 150 10.47 0.95 -4.13
N GLU A 151 10.79 -0.25 -3.62
CA GLU A 151 9.81 -1.24 -3.15
C GLU A 151 8.90 -0.72 -2.03
N ALA A 152 9.44 0.10 -1.12
CA ALA A 152 8.66 0.72 -0.05
C ALA A 152 7.72 1.84 -0.55
N LEU A 153 7.96 2.34 -1.76
CA LEU A 153 7.14 3.34 -2.45
C LEU A 153 6.18 2.71 -3.47
N VAL A 154 6.31 1.42 -3.74
CA VAL A 154 5.37 0.71 -4.59
C VAL A 154 3.98 0.72 -3.92
N ALA A 155 2.95 0.95 -4.74
CA ALA A 155 1.58 0.74 -4.32
C ALA A 155 1.32 -0.77 -4.16
N VAL A 156 1.64 -1.34 -2.99
CA VAL A 156 1.55 -2.79 -2.73
C VAL A 156 0.19 -3.38 -3.10
N HIS A 157 -0.90 -2.65 -2.83
CA HIS A 157 -2.28 -3.04 -3.14
C HIS A 157 -2.59 -3.25 -4.63
N VAL A 158 -1.71 -2.84 -5.54
CA VAL A 158 -1.83 -3.06 -7.00
C VAL A 158 -0.65 -3.81 -7.59
N ALA A 159 0.49 -3.87 -6.91
CA ALA A 159 1.74 -4.38 -7.49
C ALA A 159 2.17 -5.75 -6.98
N TYR A 160 1.67 -6.22 -5.83
CA TYR A 160 2.08 -7.50 -5.25
C TYR A 160 0.88 -8.33 -4.79
N PRO A 161 0.88 -9.66 -4.99
CA PRO A 161 -0.02 -10.56 -4.31
C PRO A 161 0.33 -10.58 -2.82
N TYR A 162 -0.63 -10.28 -1.94
CA TYR A 162 -0.42 -10.38 -0.50
C TYR A 162 -0.43 -11.86 -0.10
N VAL A 163 0.63 -12.32 0.57
CA VAL A 163 0.71 -13.67 1.13
C VAL A 163 0.47 -13.55 2.63
N TYR A 164 -0.64 -14.11 3.10
CA TYR A 164 -0.92 -14.19 4.54
C TYR A 164 -0.09 -15.34 5.14
N TYR A 165 0.50 -15.10 6.31
CA TYR A 165 1.21 -16.13 7.06
C TYR A 165 0.21 -17.15 7.64
N SER A 166 0.64 -18.40 7.80
CA SER A 166 -0.13 -19.43 8.51
C SER A 166 -0.30 -19.08 9.99
N ASN A 167 -1.31 -19.66 10.64
CA ASN A 167 -1.55 -19.56 12.08
C ASN A 167 -0.30 -19.95 12.90
N ALA A 168 -0.11 -19.31 14.06
CA ALA A 168 1.09 -19.50 14.89
C ALA A 168 0.94 -20.60 15.95
N ALA A 169 -0.28 -21.07 16.19
CA ALA A 169 -0.57 -22.15 17.13
C ALA A 169 -1.86 -22.88 16.74
N THR A 170 -1.73 -24.18 16.50
CA THR A 170 -2.80 -25.19 16.54
C THR A 170 -2.44 -26.16 17.66
N ASN A 171 -3.42 -26.56 18.47
CA ASN A 171 -3.24 -27.65 19.42
C ASN A 171 -3.38 -29.01 18.72
#